data_AF-A0A8S1J6Y6-F1
#
_entry.id   AF-A0A8S1J6Y6-F1
#
_cell.length_a   1.000
_cell.length_b   1.000
_cell.length_c   1.000
_cell.angle_alpha   90.00
_cell.angle_beta   90.00
_cell.angle_gamma   90.00
#
_symmetry.space_group_name_H-M   'P 1'
#
loop_
_entity.id
_entity.type
_entity.pdbx_description
1 polymer ?
#
loop_
_entity_poly.entity_id
_entity_poly.type
_entity_poly.pdbx_seq_one_letter_code
_entity_poly.pdbx_strand_id
1 'polypeptide(L)'
;MEDVVEVAIPESLSTCAEYPALVQNVPEALRTIGGEGGVSRAASSGGRGRRAFLSLRWRPDDPMCHPIYGERHGNTGLLLRVARRRASAAGGPAGEAEGAEARVEIASVVKGCYRSAGVFRFV
;
A
#
# COMPACT_ATOMS: atom_id res chain seq x y z
N MET A 1 13.69 19.51 -24.08
CA MET A 1 14.66 18.41 -23.96
C MET A 1 14.15 17.57 -22.82
N GLU A 2 13.55 16.42 -23.12
CA GLU A 2 13.02 15.54 -22.07
C GLU A 2 14.21 14.90 -21.35
N ASP A 3 14.35 15.16 -20.06
CA ASP A 3 15.29 14.44 -19.20
C ASP A 3 14.81 12.99 -19.07
N VAL A 4 15.33 12.12 -19.95
CA VAL A 4 15.10 10.68 -19.88
C VAL A 4 16.00 10.13 -18.78
N VAL A 5 15.38 9.72 -17.66
CA VAL A 5 16.08 9.14 -16.52
C VAL A 5 15.97 7.62 -16.60
N GLU A 6 17.10 6.95 -16.87
CA GLU A 6 17.19 5.49 -16.82
C GLU A 6 17.42 5.01 -15.39
N VAL A 7 16.55 4.12 -14.90
CA VAL A 7 16.63 3.55 -13.55
C VAL A 7 16.51 2.03 -13.63
N ALA A 8 17.44 1.33 -12.99
CA ALA A 8 17.38 -0.13 -12.86
C ALA A 8 16.22 -0.56 -11.96
N ILE A 9 15.50 -1.60 -12.37
CA ILE A 9 14.44 -2.19 -11.55
C ILE A 9 15.10 -3.03 -10.45
N PRO A 10 14.83 -2.75 -9.16
CA PRO A 10 15.40 -3.51 -8.06
C PRO A 10 14.82 -4.94 -7.99
N GLU A 11 15.61 -5.88 -7.46
CA GLU A 11 15.14 -7.25 -7.19
C GLU A 11 14.23 -7.34 -5.95
N SER A 12 14.24 -6.31 -5.11
CA SER A 12 13.40 -6.20 -3.91
C SER A 12 11.91 -6.27 -4.28
N LEU A 13 11.21 -7.19 -3.62
CA LEU A 13 9.79 -7.45 -3.85
C LEU A 13 8.95 -6.95 -2.68
N SER A 14 7.80 -6.38 -3.00
CA SER A 14 6.81 -5.96 -2.02
C SER A 14 5.41 -6.48 -2.35
N THR A 15 4.55 -6.44 -1.34
CA THR A 15 3.13 -6.77 -1.44
C THR A 15 2.34 -5.54 -1.01
N CYS A 16 1.26 -5.26 -1.72
CA CYS A 16 0.37 -4.15 -1.41
C CYS A 16 -0.96 -4.68 -0.81
N ALA A 17 -1.56 -3.91 0.07
CA ALA A 17 -2.92 -4.12 0.55
C ALA A 17 -3.70 -2.81 0.41
N GLU A 18 -4.79 -2.84 -0.36
CA GLU A 18 -5.71 -1.72 -0.48
C GLU A 18 -6.69 -1.76 0.69
N TYR A 19 -6.47 -0.83 1.63
CA TYR A 19 -7.31 -0.69 2.81
C TYR A 19 -8.60 0.05 2.45
N PRO A 20 -9.79 -0.46 2.81
CA PRO A 20 -11.07 0.09 2.33
C PRO A 20 -11.47 1.41 2.99
N ALA A 21 -10.75 1.90 4.00
CA ALA A 21 -11.04 3.15 4.69
C ALA A 21 -9.83 4.08 4.76
N LEU A 22 -10.05 5.28 5.26
CA LEU A 22 -8.98 6.22 5.55
C LEU A 22 -8.13 5.70 6.72
N VAL A 23 -6.82 5.54 6.49
CA VAL A 23 -5.86 5.15 7.52
C VAL A 23 -5.39 6.39 8.27
N GLN A 24 -5.89 6.59 9.49
CA GLN A 24 -5.40 7.64 10.40
C GLN A 24 -4.25 7.16 11.29
N ASN A 25 -4.25 5.86 11.65
CA ASN A 25 -3.25 5.23 12.49
C ASN A 25 -2.81 3.91 11.82
N VAL A 26 -1.55 3.86 11.36
CA VAL A 26 -1.00 2.71 10.63
C VAL A 26 -0.93 1.46 11.50
N PRO A 27 -0.41 1.50 12.75
CA PRO A 27 -0.46 0.35 13.67
C PRO A 27 -1.86 -0.24 13.84
N GLU A 28 -2.88 0.58 14.06
CA GLU A 28 -4.25 0.09 14.25
C GLU A 28 -4.83 -0.49 12.95
N ALA A 29 -4.57 0.13 11.80
CA ALA A 29 -4.95 -0.43 10.50
C ALA A 29 -4.21 -1.75 10.20
N LEU A 30 -2.96 -1.91 10.65
CA LEU A 30 -2.25 -3.18 10.54
C LEU A 30 -2.89 -4.24 11.44
N ARG A 31 -3.32 -3.89 12.67
CA ARG A 31 -4.02 -4.83 13.56
C ARG A 31 -5.30 -5.39 12.93
N THR A 32 -6.08 -4.56 12.24
CA THR A 32 -7.34 -5.01 11.62
C THR A 32 -7.11 -6.05 10.52
N ILE A 33 -5.96 -6.02 9.83
CA ILE A 33 -5.61 -7.01 8.80
C ILE A 33 -4.80 -8.21 9.34
N GLY A 34 -4.77 -8.40 10.66
CA GLY A 34 -4.05 -9.49 11.33
C GLY A 34 -2.55 -9.24 11.54
N GLY A 35 -2.14 -7.97 11.48
CA GLY A 35 -0.75 -7.53 11.64
C GLY A 35 0.15 -7.96 10.49
N GLU A 36 1.45 -7.77 10.67
CA GLU A 36 2.47 -8.19 9.71
C GLU A 36 2.42 -9.70 9.45
N GLY A 37 2.15 -10.51 10.49
CA GLY A 37 2.00 -11.95 10.37
C GLY A 37 0.77 -12.38 9.55
N GLY A 38 -0.33 -11.62 9.58
CA GLY A 38 -1.48 -11.81 8.70
C GLY A 38 -1.12 -11.57 7.23
N VAL A 39 -0.47 -10.44 6.96
CA VAL A 39 -0.04 -10.05 5.61
C VAL A 39 1.01 -11.02 5.05
N SER A 40 2.01 -11.40 5.85
CA SER A 40 3.07 -12.33 5.46
C SER A 40 2.52 -13.73 5.13
N ARG A 41 1.57 -14.23 5.93
CA ARG A 41 0.87 -15.50 5.64
C ARG A 41 0.08 -15.41 4.34
N ALA A 42 -0.69 -14.34 4.14
CA ALA A 42 -1.42 -14.13 2.89
C ALA A 42 -0.45 -14.12 1.70
N ALA A 43 0.61 -13.32 1.76
CA ALA A 43 1.64 -13.23 0.71
C ALA A 43 2.31 -14.57 0.38
N SER A 44 2.65 -15.36 1.41
CA SER A 44 3.32 -16.65 1.25
C SER A 44 2.38 -17.77 0.75
N SER A 45 1.07 -17.64 1.01
CA SER A 45 0.06 -18.64 0.65
C SER A 45 -0.29 -18.69 -0.85
N GLY A 46 0.20 -17.74 -1.65
CA GLY A 46 -0.10 -17.62 -3.08
C GLY A 46 0.58 -18.64 -4.01
N GLY A 47 1.26 -19.66 -3.47
CA GLY A 47 1.87 -20.74 -4.25
C GLY A 47 0.96 -21.97 -4.36
N ARG A 48 0.64 -22.39 -5.60
CA ARG A 48 -0.13 -23.60 -5.98
C ARG A 48 -1.63 -23.55 -5.68
N GLY A 49 -2.40 -22.96 -6.60
CA GLY A 49 -3.84 -23.25 -6.79
C GLY A 49 -4.82 -22.82 -5.70
N ARG A 50 -4.36 -22.33 -4.54
CA ARG A 50 -5.22 -21.74 -3.50
C ARG A 50 -5.35 -20.24 -3.70
N ARG A 51 -6.57 -19.72 -3.60
CA ARG A 51 -6.83 -18.28 -3.46
C ARG A 51 -6.21 -17.81 -2.15
N ALA A 52 -5.23 -16.91 -2.24
CA ALA A 52 -4.69 -16.20 -1.09
C ALA A 52 -5.63 -15.05 -0.76
N PHE A 53 -6.19 -15.05 0.46
CA PHE A 53 -7.05 -13.99 0.97
C PHE A 53 -6.38 -13.28 2.14
N LEU A 54 -6.53 -11.96 2.19
CA LEU A 54 -6.19 -11.16 3.35
C LEU A 54 -7.46 -10.92 4.17
N SER A 55 -7.51 -11.39 5.41
CA SER A 55 -8.64 -11.15 6.30
C SER A 55 -8.51 -9.79 6.97
N LEU A 56 -9.58 -9.00 6.95
CA LEU A 56 -9.73 -7.73 7.63
C LEU A 56 -10.87 -7.82 8.66
N ARG A 57 -10.62 -7.44 9.90
CA ARG A 57 -11.60 -7.33 10.98
C ARG A 57 -11.55 -5.92 11.57
N TRP A 58 -12.64 -5.18 11.47
CA TRP A 58 -12.73 -3.82 12.02
C TRP A 58 -12.56 -3.78 13.54
N ARG A 59 -13.02 -4.83 14.22
CA ARG A 59 -12.91 -5.01 15.67
C ARG A 59 -12.13 -6.30 15.93
N PRO A 60 -10.78 -6.27 15.90
CA PRO A 60 -9.97 -7.47 16.07
C PRO A 60 -10.15 -8.12 17.45
N ASP A 61 -10.54 -7.34 18.46
CA ASP A 61 -10.76 -7.81 19.83
C ASP A 61 -12.18 -8.39 20.05
N ASP A 62 -13.08 -8.24 19.09
CA ASP A 62 -14.46 -8.76 19.15
C ASP A 62 -14.56 -10.11 18.39
N PRO A 63 -14.80 -11.24 19.08
CA PRO A 63 -14.92 -12.55 18.45
C PRO A 63 -16.06 -12.66 17.42
N MET A 64 -17.10 -11.83 17.57
CA MET A 64 -18.28 -11.83 16.71
C MET A 64 -18.13 -10.94 15.47
N CYS A 65 -17.00 -10.22 15.35
CA CYS A 65 -16.74 -9.37 14.19
C CYS A 65 -16.50 -10.24 12.95
N HIS A 66 -17.41 -10.14 11.99
CA HIS A 66 -17.31 -10.86 10.73
C HIS A 66 -16.14 -10.32 9.89
N PRO A 67 -15.24 -11.18 9.40
CA PRO A 67 -14.12 -10.75 8.59
C PRO A 67 -14.58 -10.35 7.17
N ILE A 68 -13.95 -9.31 6.64
CA ILE A 68 -13.95 -8.95 5.22
C ILE A 68 -12.72 -9.58 4.59
N TYR A 69 -12.83 -10.10 3.38
CA TYR A 69 -11.72 -10.74 2.69
C TYR A 69 -11.26 -9.88 1.50
N GLY A 70 -9.96 -9.62 1.45
CA GLY A 70 -9.28 -9.05 0.30
C GLY A 70 -8.73 -10.16 -0.60
N GLU A 71 -9.07 -10.12 -1.88
CA GLU A 71 -8.54 -11.06 -2.87
C GLU A 71 -7.20 -10.56 -3.41
N ARG A 72 -6.27 -11.48 -3.69
CA ARG A 72 -5.01 -11.15 -4.36
C ARG A 72 -5.27 -10.93 -5.85
N HIS A 73 -5.02 -9.72 -6.31
CA HIS A 73 -4.96 -9.40 -7.73
C HIS A 73 -3.50 -9.43 -8.21
N GLY A 74 -3.29 -10.08 -9.35
CA GLY A 74 -2.03 -9.99 -10.08
C GLY A 74 -1.88 -8.55 -10.56
N ASN A 75 -0.86 -7.85 -10.05
CA ASN A 75 -0.51 -6.52 -10.49
C ASN A 75 1.01 -6.45 -10.59
N THR A 76 1.53 -5.84 -11.64
CA THR A 76 2.93 -5.49 -11.81
C THR A 76 3.07 -3.99 -11.55
N GLY A 77 3.19 -3.63 -10.28
CA GLY A 77 3.38 -2.23 -9.85
C GLY A 77 4.81 -1.95 -9.41
N LEU A 78 5.17 -0.68 -9.31
CA LEU A 78 6.43 -0.23 -8.71
C LEU A 78 6.12 0.64 -7.50
N LEU A 79 6.86 0.45 -6.41
CA LEU A 79 6.85 1.37 -5.29
C LEU A 79 7.91 2.44 -5.54
N LEU A 80 7.48 3.69 -5.72
CA LEU A 80 8.37 4.82 -5.97
C LEU A 80 8.56 5.63 -4.68
N ARG A 81 9.81 5.94 -4.36
CA ARG A 81 10.18 6.92 -3.35
C ARG A 81 10.44 8.25 -4.04
N VAL A 82 9.59 9.24 -3.77
CA VAL A 82 9.70 10.58 -4.35
C VAL A 82 10.02 11.59 -3.24
N ALA A 83 11.15 12.27 -3.36
CA ALA A 83 11.56 13.33 -2.45
C ALA A 83 11.56 14.68 -3.19
N ARG A 84 10.85 15.66 -2.62
CA ARG A 84 10.79 17.04 -3.14
C ARG A 84 11.28 17.99 -2.07
N ARG A 85 12.06 19.01 -2.47
CA ARG A 85 12.45 20.08 -1.56
C ARG A 85 11.22 20.91 -1.21
N ARG A 86 10.98 21.09 0.09
CA ARG A 86 9.90 21.96 0.58
C ARG A 86 10.36 23.41 0.43
N ALA A 87 9.58 24.25 -0.26
CA ALA A 87 9.82 25.68 -0.27
C ALA A 87 9.83 26.18 1.19
N SER A 88 10.88 26.85 1.61
CA SER A 88 10.99 27.40 2.95
C SER A 88 9.86 28.40 3.19
N ALA A 89 9.31 28.39 4.40
CA ALA A 89 8.21 29.26 4.84
C ALA A 89 8.66 30.72 5.06
N ALA A 90 9.43 31.28 4.12
CA ALA A 90 9.75 32.70 4.07
C ALA A 90 8.80 33.41 3.09
N GLY A 91 7.54 33.56 3.50
CA GLY A 91 6.72 34.74 3.17
C GLY A 91 6.10 34.90 1.78
N GLY A 92 5.93 33.86 0.96
CA GLY A 92 5.14 33.94 -0.29
C GLY A 92 3.85 33.12 -0.22
N PRO A 93 2.75 33.53 -0.89
CA PRO A 93 1.51 32.73 -0.94
C PRO A 93 1.84 31.34 -1.50
N ALA A 94 1.16 30.32 -0.98
CA ALA A 94 1.33 28.91 -1.30
C ALA A 94 0.90 28.56 -2.75
N GLY A 95 1.44 29.28 -3.73
CA GLY A 95 1.37 28.99 -5.14
C GLY A 95 2.65 28.30 -5.56
N GLU A 96 2.49 27.07 -6.05
CA GLU A 96 3.33 26.47 -7.09
C GLU A 96 4.84 26.60 -6.89
N ALA A 97 5.41 25.65 -6.15
CA ALA A 97 6.82 25.27 -6.33
C ALA A 97 6.99 24.57 -7.70
N GLU A 98 6.71 25.30 -8.77
CA GLU A 98 6.97 24.92 -10.15
C GLU A 98 8.49 25.00 -10.35
N GLY A 99 9.14 23.86 -10.58
CA GLY A 99 10.59 23.79 -10.79
C GLY A 99 11.43 23.24 -9.62
N ALA A 100 10.82 22.81 -8.51
CA ALA A 100 11.57 22.06 -7.49
C ALA A 100 11.87 20.64 -8.01
N GLU A 101 13.13 20.40 -8.39
CA GLU A 101 13.64 19.11 -8.85
C GLU A 101 13.28 18.00 -7.85
N ALA A 102 12.50 17.02 -8.31
CA ALA A 102 12.06 15.88 -7.52
C ALA A 102 13.03 14.73 -7.72
N ARG A 103 13.60 14.21 -6.63
CA ARG A 103 14.39 12.98 -6.68
C ARG A 103 13.45 11.78 -6.62
N VAL A 104 13.49 10.93 -7.63
CA VAL A 104 12.67 9.72 -7.73
C VAL A 104 13.57 8.49 -7.68
N GLU A 105 13.15 7.47 -6.94
CA GLU A 105 13.83 6.19 -6.84
C GLU A 105 12.81 5.04 -6.85
N ILE A 106 13.12 3.95 -7.55
CA ILE A 106 12.31 2.73 -7.51
C ILE A 106 12.74 1.93 -6.28
N ALA A 107 11.87 1.83 -5.27
CA ALA A 107 12.17 1.13 -4.03
C ALA A 107 11.96 -0.39 -4.13
N SER A 108 10.91 -0.84 -4.84
CA SER A 108 10.62 -2.27 -5.03
C SER A 108 9.61 -2.53 -6.15
N VAL A 109 9.56 -3.79 -6.59
CA VAL A 109 8.50 -4.31 -7.47
C VAL A 109 7.37 -4.89 -6.64
N VAL A 110 6.15 -4.41 -6.85
CA VAL A 110 4.93 -4.93 -6.22
C VAL A 110 4.50 -6.18 -6.97
N LYS A 111 4.60 -7.36 -6.33
CA LYS A 111 4.23 -8.65 -6.94
C LYS A 111 2.73 -8.95 -6.92
N GLY A 112 1.98 -8.24 -6.10
CA GLY A 112 0.54 -8.43 -5.99
C GLY A 112 -0.08 -7.47 -4.97
N CYS A 113 -1.35 -7.18 -5.21
CA CYS A 113 -2.15 -6.31 -4.36
C CYS A 113 -3.34 -7.09 -3.80
N TYR A 114 -3.58 -6.99 -2.50
CA TYR A 114 -4.80 -7.48 -1.89
C TYR A 114 -5.84 -6.37 -1.91
N ARG A 115 -6.96 -6.61 -2.61
CA ARG A 115 -8.06 -5.65 -2.68
C ARG A 115 -9.28 -6.21 -1.98
N SER A 116 -9.79 -5.45 -1.02
CA SER A 116 -11.08 -5.75 -0.39
C SER A 116 -12.20 -5.39 -1.37
N ALA A 117 -12.96 -6.39 -1.81
CA ALA A 117 -14.14 -6.16 -2.63
C ALA A 117 -15.23 -5.53 -1.75
N GLY A 118 -15.71 -4.35 -2.17
CA GLY A 118 -16.51 -3.44 -1.37
C GLY A 118 -17.88 -3.98 -0.97
N VAL A 119 -17.94 -4.71 0.15
CA VAL A 119 -19.17 -4.90 0.91
C VAL A 119 -18.90 -4.53 2.36
N PHE A 120 -19.09 -3.23 2.65
CA PHE A 120 -19.27 -2.78 4.03
C PHE A 120 -20.60 -3.34 4.51
N ARG A 121 -20.57 -4.44 5.28
CA ARG A 121 -21.75 -4.84 6.04
C ARG A 121 -21.76 -4.01 7.32
N PHE A 122 -22.43 -2.87 7.27
CA PHE A 122 -22.89 -2.22 8.50
C PHE A 122 -23.94 -3.16 9.10
N VAL A 123 -23.59 -3.83 10.19
CA VAL A 123 -24.51 -4.57 11.06
C VAL A 123 -24.39 -3.97 12.44
#